data_AF-A0A423JCY1-F1
#
_entry.id   AF-A0A423JCY1-F1
#
_cell.length_a   1.000
_cell.length_b   1.000
_cell.length_c   1.000
_cell.angle_alpha   90.00
_cell.angle_beta   90.00
_cell.angle_gamma   90.00
#
_symmetry.space_group_name_H-M   'P 1'
#
loop_
_entity.id
_entity.type
_entity.pdbx_description
1 polymer ?
#
loop_
_entity_poly.entity_id
_entity_poly.type
_entity_poly.pdbx_seq_one_letter_code
_entity_poly.pdbx_strand_id
1 'polypeptide(L)'
;MIDESTGMTPGVRYEIENRERVEPFAGFFLDGKYYLTPELQTAIGWLEGNRFIYDVLDPEGEPVFKDRVAGTIKDLKLTLSDGMPLDIHPIPGT
;
A
#
# COMPACT_ATOMS: atom_id res chain seq x y z
N MET A 1 -14.08 -3.96 6.56
CA MET A 1 -13.42 -3.67 7.85
C MET A 1 -11.95 -3.91 7.64
N ILE A 2 -11.10 -2.96 8.03
CA ILE A 2 -9.64 -3.15 7.93
C ILE A 2 -9.24 -4.21 8.96
N ASP A 3 -8.34 -5.12 8.58
CA ASP A 3 -7.82 -6.11 9.51
C ASP A 3 -7.01 -5.41 10.61
N GLU A 4 -7.36 -5.66 11.88
CA GLU A 4 -6.74 -5.01 13.03
C GLU A 4 -5.23 -5.29 13.10
N SER A 5 -4.77 -6.42 12.56
CA SER A 5 -3.33 -6.76 12.54
C SER A 5 -2.49 -5.82 11.68
N THR A 6 -3.11 -5.05 10.78
CA THR A 6 -2.41 -4.05 9.97
C THR A 6 -1.89 -2.88 10.81
N GLY A 7 -2.49 -2.64 11.98
CA GLY A 7 -2.24 -1.45 12.81
C GLY A 7 -2.84 -0.15 12.25
N MET A 8 -3.59 -0.22 11.15
CA MET A 8 -4.23 0.96 10.55
C MET A 8 -5.57 1.27 11.23
N THR A 9 -5.81 2.57 11.42
CA THR A 9 -7.06 3.10 11.98
C THR A 9 -7.98 3.58 10.86
N PRO A 10 -9.28 3.23 10.88
CA PRO A 10 -10.26 3.78 9.93
C PRO A 10 -10.27 5.32 9.90
N GLY A 11 -10.40 5.89 8.71
CA GLY A 11 -10.41 7.34 8.47
C GLY A 11 -9.04 8.03 8.53
N VAL A 12 -7.96 7.31 8.87
CA VAL A 12 -6.59 7.86 8.87
C VAL A 12 -5.90 7.50 7.55
N ARG A 13 -5.18 8.47 6.97
CA ARG A 13 -4.33 8.25 5.80
C ARG A 13 -2.96 7.76 6.21
N TYR A 14 -2.39 6.82 5.46
CA TYR A 14 -1.04 6.30 5.71
C TYR A 14 -0.21 6.24 4.43
N GLU A 15 1.06 6.61 4.50
CA GLU A 15 2.02 6.43 3.39
C GLU A 15 3.02 5.31 3.69
N ILE A 16 3.58 4.72 2.64
CA ILE A 16 4.68 3.75 2.73
C ILE A 16 6.00 4.53 2.63
N GLU A 17 6.92 4.32 3.56
CA GLU A 17 8.26 4.90 3.51
C GLU A 17 9.00 4.36 2.28
N ASN A 18 9.27 5.24 1.32
CA ASN A 18 10.07 4.90 0.14
C ASN A 18 11.56 4.87 0.50
N ARG A 19 12.22 3.77 0.14
CA ARG A 19 13.67 3.62 0.23
C ARG A 19 14.26 3.61 -1.16
N GLU A 20 15.45 4.18 -1.34
CA GLU A 20 16.14 4.36 -2.64
C GLU A 20 16.27 3.08 -3.50
N ARG A 21 16.07 1.89 -2.92
CA ARG A 21 16.21 0.58 -3.59
C ARG A 21 14.89 -0.07 -4.02
N VAL A 22 13.73 0.54 -3.74
CA VAL A 22 12.42 -0.01 -4.08
C VAL A 22 11.72 0.96 -5.04
N GLU A 23 10.93 0.43 -5.95
CA GLU A 23 10.02 1.24 -6.77
C GLU A 23 9.13 2.08 -5.85
N PRO A 24 9.12 3.42 -5.99
CA PRO A 24 8.49 4.28 -5.01
C PRO A 24 6.97 4.13 -5.03
N PHE A 25 6.41 3.74 -3.89
CA PHE A 25 4.99 3.82 -3.59
C PHE A 25 4.59 5.29 -3.47
N ALA A 26 4.00 5.84 -4.53
CA ALA A 26 3.67 7.26 -4.63
C ALA A 26 2.31 7.65 -4.01
N GLY A 27 1.58 6.69 -3.46
CA GLY A 27 0.22 6.86 -2.95
C GLY A 27 0.09 6.70 -1.43
N PHE A 28 -1.16 6.63 -0.97
CA PHE A 28 -1.52 6.46 0.44
C PHE A 28 -2.66 5.45 0.63
N PHE A 29 -2.69 4.79 1.79
CA PHE A 29 -3.83 4.03 2.26
C PHE A 29 -4.88 4.93 2.90
N LEU A 30 -6.15 4.64 2.62
CA LEU A 30 -7.30 5.16 3.35
C LEU A 30 -8.38 4.06 3.36
N ASP A 31 -8.83 3.68 4.56
CA ASP A 31 -9.89 2.68 4.75
C ASP A 31 -9.66 1.35 4.02
N GLY A 32 -8.39 0.89 3.99
CA GLY A 32 -7.97 -0.35 3.36
C GLY A 32 -7.86 -0.29 1.83
N LYS A 33 -8.05 0.88 1.23
CA LYS A 33 -7.79 1.14 -0.20
C LYS A 33 -6.52 1.96 -0.35
N TYR A 34 -5.80 1.78 -1.45
CA TYR A 34 -4.59 2.50 -1.79
C TYR A 34 -4.82 3.40 -3.00
N TYR A 35 -4.54 4.68 -2.85
CA TYR A 35 -4.83 5.74 -3.82
C TYR A 35 -3.55 6.45 -4.23
N LEU A 36 -3.40 6.79 -5.50
CA LEU A 36 -2.24 7.54 -5.97
C LEU A 36 -2.28 9.00 -5.52
N THR A 37 -3.45 9.65 -5.60
CA THR A 37 -3.66 11.02 -5.12
C THR A 37 -5.06 11.18 -4.53
N PRO A 38 -5.31 12.19 -3.67
CA PRO A 38 -6.64 12.42 -3.08
C PRO A 38 -7.72 12.75 -4.12
N GLU A 39 -7.35 13.30 -5.27
CA GLU A 39 -8.26 13.68 -6.34
C GLU A 39 -8.70 12.49 -7.20
N LEU A 40 -7.94 11.38 -7.15
CA LEU A 40 -8.24 10.17 -7.89
C LEU A 40 -9.29 9.33 -7.16
N GLN A 41 -10.47 9.21 -7.77
CA GLN A 41 -11.56 8.38 -7.24
C GLN A 41 -11.36 6.86 -7.45
N THR A 42 -10.27 6.47 -8.11
CA THR A 42 -9.96 5.07 -8.41
C THR A 42 -8.83 4.59 -7.52
N ALA A 43 -9.12 3.63 -6.65
CA ALA A 43 -8.09 2.93 -5.90
C ALA A 43 -7.25 2.08 -6.86
N ILE A 44 -5.92 2.18 -6.73
CA ILE A 44 -4.94 1.41 -7.51
C ILE A 44 -4.37 0.23 -6.70
N GLY A 45 -4.88 0.02 -5.49
CA GLY A 45 -4.56 -1.11 -4.63
C GLY A 45 -5.53 -1.20 -3.46
N TRP A 46 -5.49 -2.32 -2.74
CA TRP A 46 -6.37 -2.56 -1.59
C TRP A 46 -5.82 -3.65 -0.67
N LEU A 47 -6.38 -3.73 0.52
CA LEU A 47 -6.08 -4.79 1.48
C LEU A 47 -7.10 -5.94 1.34
N GLU A 48 -6.58 -7.16 1.22
CA GLU A 48 -7.32 -8.39 1.42
C GLU A 48 -6.88 -9.03 2.74
N GLY A 49 -7.59 -8.71 3.82
CA GLY A 49 -7.10 -8.96 5.18
C GLY A 49 -5.86 -8.11 5.44
N ASN A 50 -4.71 -8.76 5.57
CA ASN A 50 -3.41 -8.11 5.71
C ASN A 50 -2.56 -8.12 4.43
N ARG A 51 -3.05 -8.72 3.33
CA ARG A 51 -2.34 -8.77 2.05
C ARG A 51 -2.56 -7.48 1.29
N PHE A 52 -1.48 -6.84 0.84
CA PHE A 52 -1.56 -5.64 0.02
C PHE A 52 -1.56 -6.01 -1.47
N ILE A 53 -2.71 -5.81 -2.09
CA ILE A 53 -2.89 -5.92 -3.54
C ILE A 53 -2.55 -4.56 -4.17
N TYR A 54 -1.64 -4.57 -5.14
CA TYR A 54 -1.17 -3.40 -5.88
C TYR A 54 -1.41 -3.63 -7.37
N ASP A 55 -2.45 -3.00 -7.90
CA ASP A 55 -2.96 -3.18 -9.26
C ASP A 55 -2.46 -2.09 -10.20
N VAL A 56 -1.14 -1.86 -10.17
CA VAL A 56 -0.45 -0.98 -11.11
C VAL A 56 0.30 -1.84 -12.11
N LEU A 57 0.22 -1.44 -13.37
CA LEU A 57 0.95 -2.06 -14.47
C LEU A 57 2.20 -1.23 -14.78
N ASP A 58 3.25 -1.91 -15.17
CA ASP A 58 4.47 -1.32 -15.70
C ASP A 58 4.25 -0.79 -17.14
N PRO A 59 5.25 -0.14 -17.76
CA PRO A 59 5.15 0.36 -19.14
C PRO A 59 4.91 -0.71 -20.21
N GLU A 60 5.21 -1.99 -19.93
CA GLU A 60 4.96 -3.12 -20.83
C GLU A 60 3.53 -3.67 -20.67
N GLY A 61 2.80 -3.21 -19.66
CA GLY A 61 1.43 -3.65 -19.35
C GLY A 61 1.38 -4.84 -18.40
N GLU A 62 2.51 -5.21 -17.81
CA GLU A 62 2.59 -6.31 -16.85
C GLU A 62 2.43 -5.80 -15.40
N PRO A 63 1.86 -6.59 -14.48
CA PRO A 63 1.77 -6.18 -13.09
C PRO A 63 3.14 -5.91 -12.46
N VAL A 64 3.29 -4.77 -11.78
CA VAL A 64 4.53 -4.39 -11.06
C VAL A 64 4.96 -5.47 -10.06
N PHE A 65 3.98 -6.09 -9.39
CA PHE A 65 4.22 -7.24 -8.53
C PHE A 65 3.55 -8.49 -9.10
N LYS A 66 4.25 -9.63 -8.98
CA LYS A 66 3.71 -10.94 -9.34
C LYS A 66 2.38 -11.18 -8.60
N ASP A 67 1.39 -11.67 -9.34
CA ASP A 67 0.03 -11.91 -8.84
C ASP A 67 -0.65 -10.66 -8.24
N ARG A 68 -0.12 -9.46 -8.54
CA ARG A 68 -0.51 -8.16 -7.97
C ARG A 68 -0.33 -8.05 -6.46
N VAL A 69 0.48 -8.92 -5.84
CA VAL A 69 0.70 -8.93 -4.40
C VAL A 69 2.01 -8.22 -4.07
N ALA A 70 1.92 -6.98 -3.60
CA ALA A 70 3.09 -6.24 -3.14
C ALA A 70 3.72 -6.88 -1.91
N GLY A 71 2.88 -7.35 -0.98
CA GLY A 71 3.34 -7.98 0.25
C GLY A 71 2.26 -8.13 1.31
N THR A 72 2.69 -8.18 2.57
CA THR A 72 1.80 -8.26 3.74
C THR A 72 2.06 -7.12 4.70
N ILE A 73 1.00 -6.58 5.29
CA ILE A 73 1.08 -5.48 6.25
C ILE A 73 0.79 -6.01 7.64
N LYS A 74 1.68 -5.71 8.58
CA LYS A 74 1.46 -6.01 9.99
C LYS A 74 2.07 -4.91 10.84
N ASP A 75 1.35 -4.46 11.87
CA ASP A 75 1.85 -3.46 12.83
C ASP A 75 2.49 -2.23 12.14
N LEU A 76 1.79 -1.67 11.12
CA LEU A 76 2.27 -0.56 10.29
C LEU A 76 3.61 -0.82 9.59
N LYS A 77 3.84 -2.06 9.17
CA LYS A 77 5.01 -2.46 8.39
C LYS A 77 4.59 -3.31 7.20
N LEU A 78 4.96 -2.89 5.99
CA LEU A 78 4.82 -3.67 4.77
C LEU A 78 6.04 -4.56 4.61
N THR A 79 5.87 -5.88 4.64
CA THR A 79 6.88 -6.84 4.21
C THR A 79 6.60 -7.20 2.77
N LEU A 80 7.46 -6.75 1.85
CA LEU A 80 7.35 -7.05 0.43
C LEU A 80 7.50 -8.55 0.16
N SER A 81 7.07 -9.00 -1.01
CA SER A 81 7.15 -10.40 -1.44
C SER A 81 8.59 -10.96 -1.49
N ASP A 82 9.60 -10.10 -1.56
CA ASP A 82 11.03 -10.44 -1.47
C ASP A 82 11.58 -10.46 -0.03
N GLY A 83 10.74 -10.16 0.96
CA GLY A 83 11.08 -10.09 2.38
C GLY A 83 11.56 -8.71 2.86
N MET A 84 11.64 -7.71 2.00
CA MET A 84 12.09 -6.37 2.39
C MET A 84 11.02 -5.65 3.23
N PRO A 85 11.38 -5.15 4.44
CA PRO A 85 10.44 -4.39 5.26
C PRO A 85 10.49 -2.90 4.92
N LEU A 86 9.31 -2.31 4.76
CA LEU A 86 9.06 -0.87 4.63
C LEU A 86 8.13 -0.41 5.75
N ASP A 87 8.45 0.73 6.34
CA ASP A 87 7.64 1.31 7.41
C ASP A 87 6.44 2.06 6.82
N ILE A 88 5.32 2.06 7.54
CA ILE A 88 4.09 2.76 7.16
C ILE A 88 3.79 3.81 8.24
N HIS A 89 3.51 5.04 7.82
CA HIS A 89 3.31 6.14 8.75
C HIS A 89 2.02 6.90 8.46
N PRO A 90 1.30 7.36 9.51
CA PRO A 90 0.12 8.20 9.31
C PRO A 90 0.54 9.56 8.75
N ILE A 91 -0.23 10.08 7.80
CA ILE A 91 -0.04 11.41 7.21
C ILE A 91 -1.22 12.33 7.53
N PRO A 92 -1.00 13.65 7.64
CA PRO A 92 -2.08 14.61 7.82
C PRO A 92 -3.10 14.50 6.68
N GLY A 93 -4.38 14.49 7.02
CA GLY A 93 -5.44 14.73 6.04
C GLY A 93 -5.39 16.20 5.62
N THR A 94 -4.94 16.46 4.38
CA THR A 94 -5.19 17.73 3.70
C THR A 94 -6.66 17.99 3.49
#